data_AF-A0A9E3B9L0-F1
#
_entry.id   AF-A0A9E3B9L0-F1
#
_cell.length_a   1.000
_cell.length_b   1.000
_cell.length_c   1.000
_cell.angle_alpha   90.00
_cell.angle_beta   90.00
_cell.angle_gamma   90.00
#
_symmetry.space_group_name_H-M   'P 1'
#
loop_
_entity.id
_entity.type
_entity.pdbx_description
1 polymer ?
#
loop_
_entity_poly.entity_id
_entity_poly.type
_entity_poly.pdbx_seq_one_letter_code
_entity_poly.pdbx_strand_id
1 'polypeptide(L)'
;MSKQPTIPVNVFCSCAQEDEHFLVQLEKHLGVLLQSRLIVTRHRHKVSAGRDWQYELDHALDTVPLILLLISHNFISSEDQYKGELPRAMKRFHN
;
A
#
# COMPACT_ATOMS: atom_id res chain seq x y z
N MET A 1 -24.30 -6.62 21.38
CA MET A 1 -23.59 -5.45 20.83
C MET A 1 -23.63 -5.57 19.31
N SER A 2 -24.40 -4.73 18.63
CA SER A 2 -24.43 -4.69 17.17
C SER A 2 -23.11 -4.11 16.66
N LYS A 3 -22.29 -4.92 15.98
CA LYS A 3 -21.14 -4.39 15.20
C LYS A 3 -21.74 -3.51 14.11
N GLN A 4 -21.54 -2.20 14.20
CA GLN A 4 -21.80 -1.33 13.05
C GLN A 4 -20.93 -1.80 11.87
N PRO A 5 -21.44 -1.74 10.63
CA PRO A 5 -20.61 -2.03 9.47
C PRO A 5 -19.51 -0.97 9.37
N THR A 6 -18.30 -1.33 9.80
CA THR A 6 -17.11 -0.52 9.57
C THR A 6 -16.70 -0.68 8.12
N ILE A 7 -16.68 0.42 7.37
CA ILE A 7 -16.04 0.47 6.06
C ILE A 7 -14.57 0.07 6.27
N PRO A 8 -14.06 -0.99 5.60
CA PRO A 8 -12.68 -1.40 5.77
C PRO A 8 -11.74 -0.26 5.36
N VAL A 9 -10.68 -0.05 6.15
CA VAL A 9 -9.64 0.92 5.79
C VAL A 9 -8.85 0.35 4.60
N ASN A 10 -8.87 1.05 3.47
CA ASN A 10 -7.99 0.72 2.36
C ASN A 10 -6.55 1.08 2.75
N VAL A 11 -5.64 0.11 2.60
CA VAL A 11 -4.22 0.25 2.90
C VAL A 11 -3.43 0.02 1.62
N PHE A 12 -2.69 1.03 1.19
CA PHE A 12 -1.78 0.89 0.06
C PHE A 12 -0.40 0.53 0.57
N CYS A 13 0.11 -0.63 0.17
CA CYS A 13 1.45 -1.09 0.56
C CYS A 13 2.44 -0.82 -0.58
N SER A 14 3.46 -0.01 -0.32
CA SER A 14 4.58 0.20 -1.23
C SER A 14 5.83 -0.51 -0.69
N CYS A 15 6.43 -1.35 -1.52
CA CYS A 15 7.67 -2.07 -1.24
C CYS A 15 8.49 -2.20 -2.53
N ALA A 16 9.80 -2.37 -2.41
CA ALA A 16 10.62 -2.75 -3.56
C ALA A 16 10.18 -4.10 -4.12
N GLN A 17 10.41 -4.34 -5.40
CA GLN A 17 10.06 -5.60 -6.03
C GLN A 17 10.83 -6.76 -5.37
N GLU A 18 12.08 -6.51 -5.04
CA GLU A 18 12.99 -7.42 -4.34
C GLU A 18 12.48 -7.80 -2.93
N ASP A 19 11.65 -6.94 -2.34
CA ASP A 19 11.16 -7.06 -0.97
C ASP A 19 9.71 -7.56 -0.88
N GLU A 20 9.08 -7.93 -1.99
CA GLU A 20 7.69 -8.44 -2.01
C GLU A 20 7.47 -9.59 -1.03
N HIS A 21 8.49 -10.43 -0.83
CA HIS A 21 8.43 -11.54 0.12
C HIS A 21 8.24 -11.05 1.57
N PHE A 22 8.76 -9.89 1.95
CA PHE A 22 8.51 -9.27 3.25
C PHE A 22 7.08 -8.73 3.36
N LEU A 23 6.55 -8.18 2.27
CA LEU A 23 5.16 -7.73 2.21
C LEU A 23 4.20 -8.91 2.45
N VAL A 24 4.46 -10.07 1.85
CA VAL A 24 3.68 -11.29 2.10
C VAL A 24 3.74 -11.72 3.57
N GLN A 25 4.90 -11.65 4.23
CA GLN A 25 4.98 -11.97 5.66
C GLN A 25 4.20 -10.96 6.51
N LEU A 26 4.28 -9.68 6.17
CA LEU A 26 3.53 -8.63 6.85
C LEU A 26 2.01 -8.86 6.73
N GLU A 27 1.52 -9.24 5.55
CA GLU A 27 0.10 -9.58 5.37
C GLU A 27 -0.35 -10.73 6.29
N LYS A 28 0.52 -11.69 6.61
CA LYS A 28 0.20 -12.74 7.59
C LYS A 28 0.03 -12.18 9.00
N HIS A 29 0.89 -11.24 9.41
CA HIS A 29 0.75 -10.56 10.70
C HIS A 29 -0.53 -9.71 10.76
N LEU A 30 -0.92 -9.13 9.62
CA LEU A 30 -2.18 -8.39 9.48
C LEU A 30 -3.41 -9.30 9.29
N GLY A 31 -3.23 -10.62 9.30
CA GLY A 31 -4.25 -11.60 8.93
C GLY A 31 -5.55 -11.46 9.71
N VAL A 32 -5.50 -11.17 11.02
CA VAL A 32 -6.70 -10.96 11.84
C VAL A 32 -7.51 -9.74 11.37
N LEU A 33 -6.83 -8.65 10.98
CA LEU A 33 -7.47 -7.42 10.51
C LEU A 33 -8.07 -7.60 9.10
N LEU A 34 -7.35 -8.31 8.23
CA LEU A 34 -7.81 -8.66 6.89
C LEU A 34 -9.03 -9.59 6.95
N GLN A 35 -8.98 -10.65 7.76
CA GLN A 35 -10.07 -11.61 7.93
C GLN A 35 -11.31 -10.96 8.57
N SER A 36 -11.10 -10.04 9.52
CA SER A 36 -12.17 -9.28 10.16
C SER A 36 -12.71 -8.14 9.29
N ARG A 37 -12.17 -7.96 8.07
CA ARG A 37 -12.49 -6.84 7.16
C ARG A 37 -12.36 -5.47 7.81
N LEU A 38 -11.43 -5.31 8.73
CA LEU A 38 -11.08 -4.01 9.29
C LEU A 38 -10.17 -3.23 8.35
N ILE A 39 -9.37 -3.95 7.56
CA ILE A 39 -8.51 -3.39 6.52
C ILE A 39 -8.63 -4.19 5.21
N VAL A 40 -8.29 -3.57 4.10
CA VAL A 40 -8.06 -4.21 2.79
C VAL A 40 -6.74 -3.71 2.23
N THR A 41 -5.84 -4.60 1.85
CA THR A 41 -4.53 -4.23 1.29
C THR A 41 -4.53 -4.19 -0.25
N ARG A 42 -3.83 -3.20 -0.81
CA ARG A 42 -3.57 -3.02 -2.25
C ARG A 42 -2.06 -2.85 -2.43
N HIS A 43 -1.48 -3.47 -3.44
CA HIS A 43 -0.05 -3.35 -3.78
C HIS A 43 0.17 -3.68 -5.27
N ARG A 44 1.37 -3.40 -5.79
CA ARG A 44 1.77 -3.57 -7.21
C ARG A 44 1.27 -4.83 -7.90
N HIS A 45 1.42 -5.97 -7.25
CA HIS A 45 1.11 -7.27 -7.85
C HIS A 45 -0.38 -7.68 -7.76
N LYS A 46 -1.22 -6.90 -7.07
CA LYS A 46 -2.67 -7.14 -6.94
C LYS A 46 -3.50 -6.26 -7.88
N VAL A 47 -2.88 -5.34 -8.62
CA VAL A 47 -3.55 -4.55 -9.65
C VAL A 47 -3.65 -5.41 -10.91
N SER A 48 -4.88 -5.56 -11.42
CA SER A 48 -5.21 -6.44 -12.56
C SER A 48 -4.32 -6.13 -13.77
N ALA A 49 -3.74 -7.18 -14.38
CA ALA A 49 -2.96 -7.09 -15.60
C ALA A 49 -3.78 -6.35 -16.69
N GLY A 50 -3.30 -5.19 -17.14
CA GLY A 50 -3.94 -4.38 -18.18
C GLY A 50 -4.27 -2.94 -17.81
N ARG A 51 -4.12 -2.53 -16.53
CA ARG A 51 -4.18 -1.12 -16.12
C ARG A 51 -2.79 -0.54 -15.92
N ASP A 52 -2.63 0.73 -16.30
CA ASP A 52 -1.39 1.49 -16.07
C ASP A 52 -1.13 1.56 -14.56
N TRP A 53 -0.08 0.85 -14.13
CA TRP A 53 0.31 0.74 -12.72
C TRP A 53 0.58 2.11 -12.11
N GLN A 54 1.17 3.02 -12.88
CA GLN A 54 1.47 4.38 -12.43
C GLN A 54 0.18 5.15 -12.13
N TYR A 55 -0.86 4.97 -12.93
CA TYR A 55 -2.16 5.60 -12.70
C TYR A 55 -2.89 5.07 -11.45
N GLU A 56 -2.91 3.75 -11.24
CA GLU A 56 -3.58 3.16 -10.06
C GLU A 56 -2.82 3.48 -8.76
N LEU A 57 -1.50 3.55 -8.83
CA LEU A 57 -0.65 4.05 -7.76
C LEU A 57 -0.93 5.52 -7.47
N ASP A 58 -0.92 6.40 -8.48
CA ASP A 58 -1.21 7.83 -8.32
C ASP A 58 -2.59 8.04 -7.72
N HIS A 59 -3.59 7.33 -8.26
CA HIS A 59 -4.94 7.32 -7.71
C HIS A 59 -4.95 6.79 -6.28
N ALA A 60 -4.18 5.76 -5.95
CA ALA A 60 -4.10 5.24 -4.59
C ALA A 60 -3.46 6.25 -3.64
N LEU A 61 -2.38 6.91 -4.04
CA LEU A 61 -1.76 8.00 -3.29
C LEU A 61 -2.74 9.17 -3.06
N ASP A 62 -3.64 9.41 -4.02
CA ASP A 62 -4.63 10.50 -3.96
C ASP A 62 -5.94 10.10 -3.25
N THR A 63 -6.24 8.82 -3.05
CA THR A 63 -7.55 8.38 -2.53
C THR A 63 -7.49 7.46 -1.31
N VAL A 64 -6.36 6.82 -1.04
CA VAL A 64 -6.27 5.82 0.04
C VAL A 64 -6.01 6.51 1.38
N PRO A 65 -6.73 6.12 2.45
CA PRO A 65 -6.60 6.73 3.78
C PRO A 65 -5.33 6.30 4.52
N LEU A 66 -4.69 5.19 4.16
CA LEU A 66 -3.45 4.70 4.78
C LEU A 66 -2.46 4.20 3.73
N ILE A 67 -1.23 4.70 3.82
CA ILE A 67 -0.09 4.22 3.01
C ILE A 67 0.91 3.57 3.96
N LEU A 68 1.32 2.34 3.65
CA LEU A 68 2.28 1.54 4.38
C LEU A 68 3.55 1.38 3.53
N LEU A 69 4.65 1.95 4.00
CA LEU A 69 5.93 1.95 3.30
C LEU A 69 6.86 0.91 3.92
N LEU A 70 7.29 -0.08 3.14
CA LEU A 70 8.32 -1.04 3.53
C LEU A 70 9.66 -0.51 3.04
N ILE A 71 10.32 0.27 3.89
CA ILE A 71 11.60 0.91 3.58
C ILE A 71 12.74 -0.08 3.82
N SER A 72 13.52 -0.31 2.78
CA SER A 72 14.72 -1.16 2.77
C SER A 72 15.83 -0.48 1.95
N HIS A 73 16.99 -1.14 1.86
CA HIS A 73 18.02 -0.73 0.91
C HIS A 73 17.50 -0.72 -0.55
N ASN A 74 16.84 -1.80 -0.98
CA ASN A 74 16.30 -1.95 -2.34
C ASN A 74 15.26 -0.85 -2.64
N PHE A 75 14.43 -0.51 -1.65
CA PHE A 75 13.42 0.53 -1.77
C PHE A 75 14.05 1.91 -2.02
N ILE A 76 15.11 2.24 -1.28
CA ILE A 76 15.81 3.52 -1.39
C ILE A 76 16.62 3.61 -2.70
N SER A 77 17.16 2.49 -3.18
CA SER A 77 17.90 2.43 -4.45
C SER A 77 17.01 2.40 -5.70
N SER A 78 15.70 2.15 -5.54
CA SER A 78 14.74 2.12 -6.64
C SER A 78 14.41 3.53 -7.12
N GLU A 79 14.91 3.90 -8.30
CA GLU A 79 14.68 5.22 -8.93
C GLU A 79 13.16 5.53 -9.05
N ASP A 80 12.35 4.53 -9.40
CA ASP A 80 10.91 4.72 -9.66
C ASP A 80 10.11 4.98 -8.37
N GLN A 81 10.38 4.21 -7.30
CA GLN A 81 9.61 4.28 -6.04
C GLN A 81 10.07 5.41 -5.12
N TYR A 82 11.39 5.65 -5.07
CA TYR A 82 11.98 6.63 -4.17
C TYR A 82 11.92 8.06 -4.71
N LYS A 83 12.14 8.28 -6.02
CA LYS A 83 12.18 9.64 -6.59
C LYS A 83 10.82 10.16 -7.05
N GLY A 84 9.86 9.28 -7.36
CA GLY A 84 8.52 9.66 -7.82
C GLY A 84 7.43 9.59 -6.74
N GLU A 85 7.23 8.41 -6.16
CA GLU A 85 6.05 8.08 -5.36
C GLU A 85 6.14 8.64 -3.93
N LEU A 86 7.31 8.48 -3.30
CA LEU A 86 7.55 8.86 -1.90
C LEU A 86 7.36 10.36 -1.64
N PRO A 87 7.89 11.30 -2.46
CA PRO A 87 7.72 12.73 -2.23
C PRO A 87 6.25 13.17 -2.36
N ARG A 88 5.49 12.58 -3.27
CA ARG A 88 4.06 12.86 -3.46
C ARG A 88 3.22 12.37 -2.28
N ALA A 89 3.48 11.14 -1.82
CA ALA A 89 2.87 10.59 -0.61
C ALA A 89 3.16 11.48 0.62
N MET A 90 4.42 11.85 0.82
CA MET A 90 4.87 12.67 1.95
C MET A 90 4.31 14.11 1.93
N LYS A 91 4.09 14.68 0.73
CA LYS A 91 3.46 16.00 0.57
C LYS A 91 1.98 16.00 0.97
N ARG A 92 1.26 14.89 0.75
CA ARG A 92 -0.12 14.71 1.22
C ARG A 92 -0.20 14.62 2.74
N PHE A 93 0.69 13.87 3.38
CA PHE A 93 0.64 13.65 4.85
C PHE A 93 0.96 14.89 5.70
N HIS A 94 1.63 15.89 5.13
CA HIS A 94 1.99 17.13 5.84
C HIS A 94 0.92 18.24 5.81
N ASN A 95 -0.21 18.02 5.14
CA ASN A 95 -1.37 18.94 5.10
C ASN A 95 -2.57 18.33 5.82
#